data_AF-A0A6S7G2L1-F1
#
_entry.id   AF-A0A6S7G2L1-F1
#
_cell.length_a   1.000
_cell.length_b   1.000
_cell.length_c   1.000
_cell.angle_alpha   90.00
_cell.angle_beta   90.00
_cell.angle_gamma   90.00
#
_symmetry.space_group_name_H-M   'P 1'
#
loop_
_entity.id
_entity.type
_entity.pdbx_description
1 polymer ?
#
loop_
_entity_poly.entity_id
_entity_poly.type
_entity_poly.pdbx_seq_one_letter_code
_entity_poly.pdbx_strand_id
1 'polypeptide(L)'
;MNEQHQKVRAWLETLFVDEPIPTFEINSKTIEILSTLVDINRKKDQDAKILTEDLAQKKNEYRSEAKRLQRIISSVGLPLSNLSQSGLTSVRTLASTALLLDLRDTKMSSYLLGINELSKELHSAKEEEIKSKHATTKQLQKTNKALIQYNSLKKACETLEEQISLQEPILKQRLRDTGFLNQKTGEYQRQLDQLLSYQKQANLEPALYHKALEKKYEDVVKLEEDLKPLKSKLDTYHSLPPDISLAKVRLEEARRELQSLEEQLTRNIDSMHSM
;
A
#
# COMPACT_ATOMS: atom_id res chain seq x y z
N MET A 1 66.50 -21.61 1.58
CA MET A 1 65.28 -22.39 1.29
C MET A 1 65.19 -23.75 1.99
N ASN A 2 66.28 -24.34 2.48
CA ASN A 2 66.23 -25.73 3.00
C ASN A 2 65.83 -25.86 4.48
N GLU A 3 66.19 -24.89 5.32
CA GLU A 3 66.03 -25.00 6.79
C GLU A 3 64.57 -24.88 7.27
N GLN A 4 63.82 -23.91 6.74
CA GLN A 4 62.39 -23.74 7.08
C GLN A 4 61.55 -24.93 6.60
N HIS A 5 61.86 -25.49 5.42
CA HIS A 5 61.19 -26.67 4.89
C HIS A 5 61.46 -27.92 5.74
N GLN A 6 62.71 -28.13 6.17
CA GLN A 6 63.06 -29.22 7.08
C GLN A 6 62.39 -29.09 8.44
N LYS A 7 62.34 -27.86 8.99
CA LYS A 7 61.63 -27.56 10.25
C LYS A 7 60.14 -27.87 10.18
N VAL A 8 59.48 -27.50 9.08
CA VAL A 8 58.06 -27.78 8.82
C VAL A 8 57.85 -29.30 8.69
N ARG A 9 58.68 -29.98 7.91
CA ARG A 9 58.58 -31.44 7.72
C ARG A 9 58.74 -32.21 9.03
N ALA A 10 59.76 -31.88 9.83
CA ALA A 10 59.98 -32.52 11.13
C ALA A 10 58.81 -32.28 12.09
N TRP A 11 58.20 -31.09 12.07
CA TRP A 11 57.01 -30.81 12.88
C TRP A 11 55.78 -31.58 12.39
N LEU A 12 55.58 -31.72 11.08
CA LEU A 12 54.49 -32.53 10.52
C LEU A 12 54.68 -34.03 10.86
N GLU A 13 55.91 -34.54 10.82
CA GLU A 13 56.24 -35.91 11.26
C GLU A 13 55.92 -36.13 12.76
N THR A 14 56.10 -35.11 13.61
CA THR A 14 55.71 -35.20 15.03
C THR A 14 54.21 -35.14 15.27
N LEU A 15 53.44 -34.52 14.37
CA LEU A 15 51.98 -34.40 14.49
C LEU A 15 51.24 -35.62 13.93
N PHE A 16 51.76 -36.19 12.84
CA PHE A 16 51.17 -37.32 12.13
C PHE A 16 51.96 -38.60 12.40
N VAL A 17 52.04 -39.00 13.68
CA VAL A 17 52.85 -40.15 14.14
C VAL A 17 52.43 -41.48 13.46
N ASP A 18 51.12 -41.66 13.25
CA ASP A 18 50.52 -42.90 12.71
C ASP A 18 49.83 -42.70 11.34
N GLU A 19 49.82 -41.48 10.79
CA GLU A 19 49.15 -41.14 9.52
C GLU A 19 50.15 -40.57 8.50
N PRO A 20 49.97 -40.82 7.19
CA PRO A 20 50.80 -40.19 6.18
C PRO A 20 50.53 -38.68 6.13
N ILE A 21 51.60 -37.88 6.09
CA ILE A 21 51.49 -36.41 5.97
C ILE A 21 50.70 -36.08 4.69
N PRO A 22 49.59 -35.32 4.79
CA PRO A 22 48.81 -34.93 3.63
C PRO A 22 49.66 -34.18 2.59
N THR A 23 49.45 -34.48 1.31
CA THR A 23 50.16 -33.78 0.23
C THR A 23 49.79 -32.30 0.23
N PHE A 24 50.79 -31.41 0.29
CA PHE A 24 50.58 -29.96 0.25
C PHE A 24 51.50 -29.31 -0.79
N GLU A 25 51.10 -28.13 -1.26
CA GLU A 25 51.87 -27.37 -2.23
C GLU A 25 53.11 -26.76 -1.59
N ILE A 26 54.30 -27.18 -2.02
CA ILE A 26 55.59 -26.65 -1.57
C ILE A 26 55.89 -25.33 -2.31
N ASN A 27 55.13 -24.29 -1.99
CA ASN A 27 55.37 -22.92 -2.45
C ASN A 27 56.06 -22.11 -1.33
N SER A 28 56.88 -21.13 -1.67
CA SER A 28 57.56 -20.22 -0.74
C SER A 28 56.58 -19.64 0.29
N LYS A 29 55.40 -19.21 -0.16
CA LYS A 29 54.33 -18.68 0.69
C LYS A 29 53.78 -19.74 1.66
N THR A 30 53.59 -20.97 1.19
CA THR A 30 53.08 -22.08 2.02
C THR A 30 54.09 -22.47 3.10
N ILE A 31 55.37 -22.53 2.75
CA ILE A 31 56.45 -22.84 3.71
C ILE A 31 56.62 -21.73 4.73
N GLU A 32 56.48 -20.46 4.35
CA GLU A 32 56.50 -19.33 5.27
C GLU A 32 55.34 -19.41 6.28
N ILE A 33 54.12 -19.65 5.81
CA ILE A 33 52.93 -19.82 6.66
C ILE A 33 53.10 -21.01 7.60
N LEU A 34 53.50 -22.17 7.08
CA LEU A 34 53.70 -23.36 7.90
C LEU A 34 54.85 -23.17 8.91
N SER A 35 55.93 -22.50 8.54
CA SER A 35 57.04 -22.21 9.46
C SER A 35 56.61 -21.28 10.60
N THR A 36 55.79 -20.28 10.29
CA THR A 36 55.18 -19.39 11.30
C THR A 36 54.25 -20.17 12.22
N LEU A 37 53.46 -21.08 11.66
CA LEU A 37 52.57 -21.94 12.43
C LEU A 37 53.33 -22.89 13.36
N VAL A 38 54.46 -23.45 12.91
CA VAL A 38 55.36 -24.26 13.73
C VAL A 38 55.86 -23.44 14.93
N ASP A 39 56.28 -22.20 14.71
CA ASP A 39 56.79 -21.33 15.78
C ASP A 39 55.70 -20.95 16.79
N ILE A 40 54.51 -20.62 16.31
CA ILE A 40 53.35 -20.36 17.16
C ILE A 40 53.00 -21.61 17.97
N ASN A 41 52.92 -22.78 17.31
CA ASN A 41 52.51 -24.01 17.98
C ASN A 41 53.55 -24.43 19.03
N ARG A 42 54.84 -24.43 18.69
CA ARG A 42 55.92 -24.72 19.64
C ARG A 42 55.88 -23.80 20.86
N LYS A 43 55.62 -22.51 20.65
CA LYS A 43 55.47 -21.56 21.76
C LYS A 43 54.25 -21.92 22.63
N LYS A 44 53.11 -22.24 22.01
CA LYS A 44 51.90 -22.63 22.74
C LYS A 44 52.04 -23.96 23.48
N ASP A 45 52.71 -24.94 22.90
CA ASP A 45 53.04 -26.22 23.53
C ASP A 45 53.96 -26.01 24.74
N GLN A 46 54.96 -25.12 24.60
CA GLN A 46 55.83 -24.73 25.73
C GLN A 46 55.04 -24.03 26.84
N ASP A 47 54.21 -23.04 26.50
CA ASP A 47 53.35 -22.33 27.45
C ASP A 47 52.40 -23.31 28.18
N ALA A 48 51.78 -24.23 27.43
CA ALA A 48 50.88 -25.25 27.98
C ALA A 48 51.63 -26.24 28.89
N LYS A 49 52.86 -26.62 28.51
CA LYS A 49 53.72 -27.48 29.34
C LYS A 49 54.08 -26.80 30.65
N ILE A 50 54.53 -25.55 30.60
CA ILE A 50 54.85 -24.76 31.81
C ILE A 50 53.62 -24.64 32.72
N LEU A 51 52.45 -24.33 32.16
CA LEU A 51 51.21 -24.25 32.93
C LEU A 51 50.85 -25.59 33.57
N THR A 52 51.02 -26.70 32.85
CA THR A 52 50.72 -28.04 33.36
C THR A 52 51.67 -28.43 34.49
N GLU A 53 52.95 -28.12 34.36
CA GLU A 53 53.97 -28.33 35.39
C GLU A 53 53.69 -27.50 36.64
N ASP A 54 53.36 -26.21 36.49
CA ASP A 54 52.97 -25.31 37.59
C ASP A 54 51.71 -25.81 38.31
N LEU A 55 50.67 -26.21 37.57
CA LEU A 55 49.45 -26.77 38.16
C LEU A 55 49.72 -28.10 38.91
N ALA A 56 50.59 -28.95 38.37
CA ALA A 56 50.99 -30.19 39.02
C ALA A 56 51.76 -29.92 40.32
N GLN A 57 52.66 -28.92 40.31
CA GLN A 57 53.37 -28.47 41.51
C GLN A 57 52.39 -27.95 42.56
N LYS A 58 51.52 -27.00 42.21
CA LYS A 58 50.50 -26.43 43.12
C LYS A 58 49.60 -27.52 43.71
N LYS A 59 49.18 -28.49 42.90
CA LYS A 59 48.39 -29.64 43.38
C LYS A 59 49.15 -30.44 44.45
N ASN A 60 50.44 -30.68 44.27
CA ASN A 60 51.27 -31.39 45.23
C ASN A 60 51.47 -30.58 46.52
N GLU A 61 51.67 -29.27 46.41
CA GLU A 61 51.75 -28.34 47.54
C GLU A 61 50.45 -28.35 48.35
N TYR A 62 49.29 -28.15 47.71
CA TYR A 62 47.99 -28.21 48.37
C TYR A 62 47.71 -29.57 49.02
N ARG A 63 48.09 -30.67 48.37
CA ARG A 63 47.93 -32.01 48.94
C ARG A 63 48.81 -32.20 50.19
N SER A 64 50.03 -31.68 50.17
CA SER A 64 50.96 -31.76 51.29
C SER A 64 50.48 -30.91 52.46
N GLU A 65 49.97 -29.71 52.16
CA GLU A 65 49.38 -28.81 53.15
C GLU A 65 48.11 -29.39 53.77
N ALA A 66 47.23 -30.00 52.97
CA ALA A 66 46.05 -30.70 53.47
C ALA A 66 46.43 -31.83 54.46
N LYS A 67 47.47 -32.62 54.14
CA LYS A 67 48.01 -33.64 55.07
C LYS A 67 48.60 -33.02 56.34
N ARG A 68 49.27 -31.86 56.23
CA ARG A 68 49.83 -31.12 57.39
C ARG A 68 48.70 -30.68 58.32
N LEU A 69 47.68 -30.01 57.77
CA LEU A 69 46.50 -29.56 58.53
C LEU A 69 45.75 -30.73 59.15
N GLN A 70 45.56 -31.84 58.41
CA GLN A 70 44.94 -33.04 58.95
C GLN A 70 45.68 -33.58 60.17
N ARG A 71 47.02 -33.67 60.12
CA ARG A 71 47.84 -34.11 61.27
C ARG A 71 47.69 -33.17 62.48
N ILE A 72 47.69 -31.86 62.26
CA ILE A 72 47.51 -30.86 63.33
C ILE A 72 46.14 -31.04 63.99
N ILE A 73 45.08 -31.12 63.18
CA ILE A 73 43.70 -31.32 63.66
C ILE A 73 43.58 -32.63 64.46
N SER A 74 44.19 -33.72 63.99
CA SER A 74 44.24 -34.98 64.71
C SER A 74 44.99 -34.88 66.04
N SER A 75 46.10 -34.13 66.11
CA SER A 75 46.86 -33.93 67.36
C SER A 75 46.10 -33.14 68.42
N VAL A 76 45.18 -32.26 67.99
CA VAL A 76 44.27 -31.50 68.87
C VAL A 76 43.03 -32.33 69.26
N GLY A 77 42.89 -33.56 68.75
CA GLY A 77 41.77 -34.45 69.08
C GLY A 77 40.47 -34.13 68.34
N LEU A 78 40.54 -33.38 67.23
CA LEU A 78 39.38 -32.97 66.43
C LEU A 78 39.35 -33.56 65.01
N PRO A 79 39.70 -34.84 64.77
CA PRO A 79 39.64 -35.41 63.42
C PRO A 79 38.20 -35.36 62.88
N LEU A 80 38.05 -35.28 61.56
CA LEU A 80 36.72 -35.25 60.90
C LEU A 80 35.85 -36.46 61.27
N SER A 81 36.45 -37.60 61.65
CA SER A 81 35.75 -38.80 62.13
C SER A 81 35.03 -38.61 63.46
N ASN A 82 35.45 -37.63 64.27
CA ASN A 82 34.85 -37.36 65.58
C ASN A 82 33.65 -36.41 65.50
N LEU A 83 33.39 -35.85 64.30
CA LEU A 83 32.22 -35.00 64.08
C LEU A 83 30.97 -35.86 63.93
N SER A 84 29.84 -35.32 64.38
CA SER A 84 28.53 -35.89 64.05
C SER A 84 28.29 -35.85 62.53
N GLN A 85 27.38 -36.69 62.03
CA GLN A 85 27.00 -36.67 60.61
C GLN A 85 26.52 -35.28 60.15
N SER A 86 25.82 -34.54 61.01
CA SER A 86 25.39 -33.16 60.74
C SER A 86 26.59 -32.20 60.64
N GLY A 87 27.58 -32.33 61.53
CA GLY A 87 28.81 -31.54 61.50
C GLY A 87 29.63 -31.80 60.23
N LEU A 88 29.79 -33.07 59.85
CA LEU A 88 30.50 -33.46 58.63
C LEU A 88 29.81 -32.92 57.37
N THR A 89 28.46 -32.99 57.34
CA THR A 89 27.67 -32.42 56.24
C THR A 89 27.85 -30.91 56.17
N SER A 90 27.78 -30.21 57.31
CA SER A 90 27.95 -28.75 57.38
C SER A 90 29.33 -28.30 56.86
N VAL A 91 30.41 -28.97 57.29
CA VAL A 91 31.77 -28.67 56.82
C VAL A 91 31.93 -28.96 55.32
N ARG A 92 31.37 -30.08 54.83
CA ARG A 92 31.38 -30.40 53.40
C ARG A 92 30.63 -29.34 52.61
N THR A 93 29.44 -28.93 53.06
CA THR A 93 28.65 -27.89 52.40
C THR A 93 29.40 -26.57 52.37
N LEU A 94 30.03 -26.15 53.48
CA LEU A 94 30.84 -24.93 53.53
C LEU A 94 32.03 -24.99 52.57
N ALA A 95 32.75 -26.11 52.53
CA ALA A 95 33.85 -26.29 51.58
C ALA A 95 33.36 -26.23 50.13
N SER A 96 32.23 -26.88 49.83
CA SER A 96 31.61 -26.83 48.50
C SER A 96 31.14 -25.43 48.13
N THR A 97 30.51 -24.68 49.04
CA THR A 97 30.07 -23.30 48.76
C THR A 97 31.26 -22.37 48.58
N ALA A 98 32.36 -22.55 49.32
CA ALA A 98 33.59 -21.79 49.10
C ALA A 98 34.18 -22.04 47.72
N LEU A 99 34.20 -23.30 47.27
CA LEU A 99 34.67 -23.66 45.93
C LEU A 99 33.77 -23.09 44.82
N LEU A 100 32.45 -23.13 45.01
CA LEU A 100 31.49 -22.56 44.05
C LEU A 100 31.59 -21.04 43.96
N LEU A 101 31.89 -20.37 45.07
CA LEU A 101 32.10 -18.93 45.14
C LEU A 101 33.56 -18.51 44.85
N ASP A 102 34.43 -19.47 44.51
CA ASP A 102 35.88 -19.27 44.26
C ASP A 102 36.59 -18.47 45.38
N LEU A 103 36.28 -18.78 46.64
CA LEU A 103 36.83 -18.06 47.79
C LEU A 103 38.26 -18.49 48.11
N ARG A 104 39.10 -17.49 48.43
CA ARG A 104 40.50 -17.70 48.82
C ARG A 104 40.68 -18.06 50.30
N ASP A 105 39.68 -17.77 51.13
CA ASP A 105 39.71 -18.07 52.56
C ASP A 105 38.35 -18.57 53.06
N THR A 106 38.35 -19.12 54.28
CA THR A 106 37.15 -19.65 54.94
C THR A 106 36.55 -18.63 55.92
N LYS A 107 36.77 -17.33 55.72
CA LYS A 107 36.25 -16.29 56.62
C LYS A 107 34.80 -15.97 56.28
N MET A 108 33.98 -15.73 57.30
CA MET A 108 32.57 -15.36 57.13
C MET A 108 32.37 -14.14 56.22
N SER A 109 33.23 -13.12 56.34
CA SER A 109 33.18 -11.93 55.49
C SER A 109 33.27 -12.25 54.00
N SER A 110 34.12 -13.21 53.62
CA SER A 110 34.33 -13.61 52.23
C SER A 110 33.14 -14.38 51.68
N TYR A 111 32.52 -15.25 52.48
CA TYR A 111 31.24 -15.87 52.11
C TYR A 111 30.14 -14.84 51.92
N LEU A 112 30.01 -13.89 52.86
CA LEU A 112 28.99 -12.85 52.76
C LEU A 112 29.18 -11.98 51.52
N LEU A 113 30.43 -11.61 51.21
CA LEU A 113 30.75 -10.85 50.01
C LEU A 113 30.43 -11.65 48.74
N GLY A 114 30.91 -12.88 48.62
CA GLY A 114 30.65 -13.71 47.43
C GLY A 114 29.16 -14.00 47.21
N ILE A 115 28.40 -14.23 48.29
CA ILE A 115 26.94 -14.37 48.21
C ILE A 115 26.29 -13.06 47.76
N ASN A 116 26.76 -11.91 48.25
CA ASN A 116 26.22 -10.60 47.86
C ASN A 116 26.52 -10.28 46.39
N GLU A 117 27.75 -10.53 45.94
CA GLU A 117 28.17 -10.36 44.55
C GLU A 117 27.34 -11.25 43.62
N LEU A 118 27.20 -12.54 43.94
CA LEU A 118 26.34 -13.46 43.17
C LEU A 118 24.87 -13.01 43.17
N SER A 119 24.36 -12.54 44.32
CA SER A 119 22.99 -12.02 44.42
C SER A 119 22.78 -10.77 43.58
N LYS A 120 23.80 -9.89 43.52
CA LYS A 120 23.79 -8.69 42.69
C LYS A 120 23.82 -9.06 41.20
N GLU A 121 24.70 -9.97 40.80
CA GLU A 121 24.76 -10.49 39.43
C GLU A 121 23.43 -11.13 39.01
N LEU A 122 22.84 -11.95 39.88
CA LEU A 122 21.53 -12.56 39.65
C LEU A 122 20.43 -11.49 39.48
N HIS A 123 20.46 -10.43 40.30
CA HIS A 123 19.51 -9.34 40.17
C HIS A 123 19.69 -8.57 38.86
N SER A 124 20.91 -8.19 38.52
CA SER A 124 21.21 -7.49 37.26
C SER A 124 20.86 -8.34 36.03
N ALA A 125 21.16 -9.64 36.05
CA ALA A 125 20.78 -10.56 34.98
C ALA A 125 19.24 -10.63 34.82
N LYS A 126 18.51 -10.69 35.94
CA LYS A 126 17.04 -10.69 35.93
C LYS A 126 16.46 -9.37 35.43
N GLU A 127 17.05 -8.24 35.77
CA GLU A 127 16.64 -6.94 35.22
C GLU A 127 16.83 -6.87 33.70
N GLU A 128 17.99 -7.32 33.21
CA GLU A 128 18.26 -7.38 31.76
C GLU A 128 17.34 -8.37 31.03
N GLU A 129 17.03 -9.52 31.65
CA GLU A 129 16.04 -10.47 31.13
C GLU A 129 14.66 -9.80 30.97
N ILE A 130 14.20 -9.08 31.99
CA ILE A 130 12.92 -8.36 31.97
C ILE A 130 12.92 -7.28 30.89
N LYS A 131 13.99 -6.47 30.78
CA LYS A 131 14.13 -5.44 29.75
C LYS A 131 14.11 -6.04 28.35
N SER A 132 14.88 -7.11 28.12
CA SER A 132 14.95 -7.84 26.86
C SER A 132 13.58 -8.42 26.47
N LYS A 133 12.86 -9.01 27.43
CA LYS A 133 11.50 -9.53 27.22
C LYS A 133 10.51 -8.43 26.83
N HIS A 134 10.58 -7.26 27.48
CA HIS A 134 9.76 -6.10 27.12
C HIS A 134 10.08 -5.59 25.72
N ALA A 135 11.37 -5.45 25.38
CA ALA A 135 11.81 -5.01 24.06
C ALA A 135 11.33 -5.99 22.96
N THR A 136 11.48 -7.29 23.19
CA THR A 136 11.02 -8.34 22.29
C THR A 136 9.51 -8.28 22.09
N THR A 137 8.74 -8.13 23.17
CA THR A 137 7.27 -8.02 23.10
C THR A 137 6.84 -6.78 22.31
N LYS A 138 7.49 -5.64 22.55
CA LYS A 138 7.23 -4.39 21.81
C LYS A 138 7.57 -4.54 20.33
N GLN A 139 8.68 -5.21 20.01
CA GLN A 139 9.07 -5.45 18.63
C GLN A 139 8.07 -6.38 17.94
N LEU A 140 7.63 -7.45 18.61
CA LEU A 140 6.61 -8.38 18.11
C LEU A 140 5.29 -7.68 17.80
N GLN A 141 4.85 -6.76 18.67
CA GLN A 141 3.65 -5.94 18.41
C GLN A 141 3.81 -5.06 17.16
N LYS A 142 4.98 -4.45 16.96
CA LYS A 142 5.27 -3.63 15.78
C LYS A 142 5.28 -4.49 14.50
N THR A 143 5.94 -5.64 14.52
CA THR A 143 5.95 -6.55 13.36
C THR A 143 4.57 -7.08 13.04
N ASN A 144 3.75 -7.42 14.04
CA ASN A 144 2.36 -7.81 13.80
C ASN A 144 1.54 -6.69 13.15
N LYS A 145 1.68 -5.44 13.62
CA LYS A 145 1.00 -4.29 12.98
C LYS A 145 1.46 -4.10 11.54
N ALA A 146 2.76 -4.16 11.29
CA ALA A 146 3.32 -4.05 9.94
C ALA A 146 2.85 -5.19 9.03
N LEU A 147 2.75 -6.42 9.55
CA LEU A 147 2.27 -7.59 8.80
C LEU A 147 0.80 -7.43 8.41
N ILE A 148 -0.05 -6.94 9.31
CA ILE A 148 -1.47 -6.66 9.01
C ILE A 148 -1.57 -5.60 7.90
N GLN A 149 -0.81 -4.51 8.02
CA GLN A 149 -0.78 -3.45 7.01
C GLN A 149 -0.30 -3.98 5.65
N TYR A 150 0.79 -4.74 5.64
CA TYR A 150 1.31 -5.39 4.44
C TYR A 150 0.26 -6.27 3.77
N ASN A 151 -0.44 -7.12 4.53
CA ASN A 151 -1.49 -7.98 3.99
C ASN A 151 -2.68 -7.17 3.43
N SER A 152 -3.07 -6.07 4.08
CA SER A 152 -4.11 -5.18 3.54
C SER A 152 -3.69 -4.50 2.24
N LEU A 153 -2.43 -4.04 2.16
CA LEU A 153 -1.87 -3.42 0.97
C LEU A 153 -1.77 -4.42 -0.17
N LYS A 154 -1.30 -5.64 0.13
CA LYS A 154 -1.23 -6.74 -0.85
C LYS A 154 -2.59 -7.03 -1.47
N LYS A 155 -3.63 -7.16 -0.64
CA LYS A 155 -5.02 -7.36 -1.13
C LYS A 155 -5.48 -6.18 -1.98
N ALA A 156 -5.18 -4.95 -1.58
CA ALA A 156 -5.54 -3.77 -2.36
C ALA A 156 -4.84 -3.77 -3.74
N CYS A 157 -3.55 -4.13 -3.80
CA CYS A 157 -2.83 -4.28 -5.06
C CYS A 157 -3.46 -5.37 -5.94
N GLU A 158 -3.76 -6.55 -5.40
CA GLU A 158 -4.44 -7.63 -6.13
C GLU A 158 -5.79 -7.15 -6.71
N THR A 159 -6.61 -6.43 -5.94
CA THR A 159 -7.88 -5.88 -6.44
C THR A 159 -7.71 -4.82 -7.53
N LEU A 160 -6.66 -4.00 -7.43
CA LEU A 160 -6.36 -2.99 -8.46
C LEU A 160 -5.86 -3.64 -9.75
N GLU A 161 -5.03 -4.69 -9.64
CA GLU A 161 -4.59 -5.49 -10.79
C GLU A 161 -5.76 -6.15 -11.51
N GLU A 162 -6.71 -6.72 -10.76
CA GLU A 162 -7.96 -7.27 -11.31
C GLU A 162 -8.80 -6.18 -12.02
N GLN A 163 -8.97 -5.02 -11.40
CA GLN A 163 -9.70 -3.90 -12.01
C GLN A 163 -9.03 -3.39 -13.29
N ILE A 164 -7.70 -3.29 -13.31
CA ILE A 164 -6.95 -2.91 -14.51
C ILE A 164 -7.18 -3.93 -15.63
N SER A 165 -7.08 -5.22 -15.32
CA SER A 165 -7.32 -6.31 -16.28
C SER A 165 -8.73 -6.25 -16.89
N LEU A 166 -9.76 -5.96 -16.07
CA LEU A 166 -11.14 -5.80 -16.53
C LEU A 166 -11.35 -4.52 -17.37
N GLN A 167 -10.68 -3.42 -17.04
CA GLN A 167 -10.83 -2.16 -17.75
C GLN A 167 -10.03 -2.09 -19.05
N GLU A 168 -8.91 -2.80 -19.15
CA GLU A 168 -8.04 -2.81 -20.33
C GLU A 168 -8.77 -3.08 -21.66
N PRO A 169 -9.62 -4.12 -21.80
CA PRO A 169 -10.34 -4.37 -23.05
C PRO A 169 -11.37 -3.27 -23.34
N ILE A 170 -12.03 -2.72 -22.31
CA ILE A 170 -13.01 -1.63 -22.45
C ILE A 170 -12.31 -0.35 -22.95
N LEU A 171 -11.16 -0.01 -22.38
CA LEU A 171 -10.35 1.13 -22.81
C LEU A 171 -9.84 0.94 -24.24
N LYS A 172 -9.38 -0.27 -24.60
CA LYS A 172 -8.99 -0.61 -25.97
C LYS A 172 -10.16 -0.48 -26.95
N GLN A 173 -11.38 -0.87 -26.57
CA GLN A 173 -12.56 -0.67 -27.39
C GLN A 173 -12.90 0.82 -27.55
N ARG A 174 -12.98 1.57 -26.45
CA ARG A 174 -13.25 3.02 -26.47
C ARG A 174 -12.24 3.80 -27.30
N LEU A 175 -10.96 3.41 -27.25
CA LEU A 175 -9.90 4.01 -28.06
C LEU A 175 -10.18 3.80 -29.56
N ARG A 176 -10.60 2.59 -29.97
CA ARG A 176 -10.99 2.29 -31.36
C ARG A 176 -12.21 3.11 -31.78
N ASP A 177 -13.24 3.16 -30.94
CA ASP A 177 -14.48 3.90 -31.23
C ASP A 177 -14.21 5.41 -31.36
N THR A 178 -13.38 5.97 -30.48
CA THR A 178 -12.98 7.37 -30.55
C THR A 178 -12.15 7.65 -31.81
N GLY A 179 -11.25 6.74 -32.18
CA GLY A 179 -10.51 6.82 -33.45
C GLY A 179 -11.44 6.85 -34.67
N PHE A 180 -12.45 5.98 -34.70
CA PHE A 180 -13.46 5.94 -35.76
C PHE A 180 -14.31 7.22 -35.81
N LEU A 181 -14.78 7.70 -34.66
CA LEU A 181 -15.56 8.94 -34.58
C LEU A 181 -14.75 10.14 -35.04
N ASN A 182 -13.47 10.24 -34.66
CA ASN A 182 -12.59 11.30 -35.15
C ASN A 182 -12.41 11.26 -36.67
N GLN A 183 -12.29 10.07 -37.27
CA GLN A 183 -12.25 9.92 -38.71
C GLN A 183 -13.55 10.41 -39.38
N LYS A 184 -14.72 10.05 -38.81
CA LYS A 184 -16.02 10.50 -39.29
C LYS A 184 -16.20 12.01 -39.18
N THR A 185 -15.78 12.61 -38.07
CA THR A 185 -15.78 14.06 -37.90
C THR A 185 -14.96 14.73 -39.02
N GLY A 186 -13.77 14.21 -39.33
CA GLY A 186 -12.96 14.71 -40.43
C GLY A 186 -13.62 14.54 -41.81
N GLU A 187 -14.34 13.45 -42.05
CA GLU A 187 -15.12 13.24 -43.27
C GLU A 187 -16.27 14.26 -43.40
N TYR A 188 -17.05 14.45 -42.33
CA TYR A 188 -18.16 15.40 -42.30
C TYR A 188 -17.67 16.84 -42.46
N GLN A 189 -16.53 17.20 -41.85
CA GLN A 189 -15.91 18.51 -42.04
C GLN A 189 -15.62 18.77 -43.53
N ARG A 190 -14.99 17.80 -44.23
CA ARG A 190 -14.70 17.92 -45.66
C ARG A 190 -15.97 18.00 -46.51
N GLN A 191 -16.99 17.21 -46.20
CA GLN A 191 -18.27 17.28 -46.91
C GLN A 191 -18.94 18.64 -46.71
N LEU A 192 -18.88 19.17 -45.50
CA LEU A 192 -19.43 20.48 -45.16
C LEU A 192 -18.68 21.59 -45.90
N ASP A 193 -17.35 21.54 -45.96
CA ASP A 193 -16.54 22.46 -46.74
C ASP A 193 -16.88 22.38 -48.24
N GLN A 194 -17.07 21.17 -48.78
CA GLN A 194 -17.49 20.94 -50.16
C GLN A 194 -18.87 21.55 -50.43
N LEU A 195 -19.87 21.27 -49.60
CA LEU A 195 -21.22 21.81 -49.74
C LEU A 195 -21.26 23.33 -49.61
N LEU A 196 -20.49 23.91 -48.68
CA LEU A 196 -20.35 25.35 -48.57
C LEU A 196 -19.70 25.96 -49.81
N SER A 197 -18.68 25.30 -50.37
CA SER A 197 -18.06 25.75 -51.62
C SER A 197 -19.04 25.68 -52.81
N TYR A 198 -19.83 24.61 -52.89
CA TYR A 198 -20.88 24.46 -53.90
C TYR A 198 -21.97 25.53 -53.74
N GLN A 199 -22.42 25.80 -52.51
CA GLN A 199 -23.37 26.87 -52.23
C GLN A 199 -22.82 28.26 -52.58
N LYS A 200 -21.51 28.50 -52.44
CA LYS A 200 -20.89 29.75 -52.89
C LYS A 200 -20.81 29.85 -54.42
N GLN A 201 -20.62 28.73 -55.12
CA GLN A 201 -20.54 28.68 -56.58
C GLN A 201 -21.92 28.73 -57.24
N ALA A 202 -22.91 28.07 -56.65
CA ALA A 202 -24.30 28.24 -57.00
C ALA A 202 -24.72 29.63 -56.52
N ASN A 203 -24.82 30.61 -57.41
CA ASN A 203 -25.31 31.96 -57.14
C ASN A 203 -26.79 31.95 -56.71
N LEU A 204 -27.11 31.29 -55.59
CA LEU A 204 -28.43 31.19 -54.98
C LEU A 204 -28.74 32.53 -54.34
N GLU A 205 -29.70 33.24 -54.93
CA GLU A 205 -30.17 34.50 -54.36
C GLU A 205 -30.64 34.31 -52.90
N PRO A 206 -30.22 35.18 -51.96
CA PRO A 206 -30.66 35.17 -50.57
C PRO A 206 -32.19 35.13 -50.36
N ALA A 207 -32.96 35.54 -51.37
CA ALA A 207 -34.41 35.51 -51.39
C ALA A 207 -35.01 34.08 -51.46
N LEU A 208 -34.26 33.10 -51.97
CA LEU A 208 -34.71 31.71 -52.12
C LEU A 208 -34.43 30.82 -50.90
N TYR A 209 -33.81 31.37 -49.85
CA TYR A 209 -33.54 30.63 -48.62
C TYR A 209 -34.86 30.32 -47.92
N HIS A 210 -34.97 29.12 -47.31
CA HIS A 210 -36.20 28.65 -46.69
C HIS A 210 -36.85 29.68 -45.76
N LYS A 211 -36.07 30.32 -44.90
CA LYS A 211 -36.55 31.35 -43.96
C LYS A 211 -37.06 32.63 -44.65
N ALA A 212 -36.47 32.99 -45.79
CA ALA A 212 -36.95 34.12 -46.59
C ALA A 212 -38.23 33.76 -47.35
N LEU A 213 -38.32 32.51 -47.84
CA LEU A 213 -39.50 31.97 -48.52
C LEU A 213 -40.69 31.83 -47.56
N GLU A 214 -40.44 31.35 -46.34
CA GLU A 214 -41.42 31.24 -45.26
C GLU A 214 -41.96 32.62 -44.87
N LYS A 215 -41.09 33.62 -44.72
CA LYS A 215 -41.52 35.00 -44.48
C LYS A 215 -42.35 35.56 -45.64
N LYS A 216 -41.97 35.29 -46.89
CA LYS A 216 -42.75 35.70 -48.08
C LYS A 216 -44.11 35.03 -48.10
N TYR A 217 -44.19 33.76 -47.73
CA TYR A 217 -45.45 33.02 -47.62
C TYR A 217 -46.33 33.61 -46.51
N GLU A 218 -45.77 33.89 -45.33
CA GLU A 218 -46.49 34.58 -44.25
C GLU A 218 -47.02 35.95 -44.68
N ASP A 219 -46.23 36.73 -45.41
CA ASP A 219 -46.63 38.03 -45.93
C ASP A 219 -47.78 37.88 -46.96
N VAL A 220 -47.74 36.87 -47.83
CA VAL A 220 -48.83 36.57 -48.78
C VAL A 220 -50.11 36.18 -48.05
N VAL A 221 -50.02 35.32 -47.03
CA VAL A 221 -51.19 34.91 -46.24
C VAL A 221 -51.83 36.11 -45.53
N LYS A 222 -51.03 37.00 -44.94
CA LYS A 222 -51.53 38.25 -44.34
C LYS A 222 -52.19 39.16 -45.37
N LEU A 223 -51.57 39.33 -46.54
CA LEU A 223 -52.13 40.10 -47.65
C LEU A 223 -53.47 39.52 -48.14
N GLU A 224 -53.60 38.19 -48.20
CA GLU A 224 -54.87 37.52 -48.53
C GLU A 224 -55.93 37.73 -47.44
N GLU A 225 -55.56 37.68 -46.16
CA GLU A 225 -56.46 37.99 -45.05
C GLU A 225 -56.94 39.44 -45.08
N ASP A 226 -56.05 40.40 -45.37
CA ASP A 226 -56.38 41.82 -45.50
C ASP A 226 -57.23 42.13 -46.74
N LEU A 227 -57.07 41.37 -47.83
CA LEU A 227 -57.87 41.50 -49.04
C LEU A 227 -59.32 41.05 -48.87
N LYS A 228 -59.61 40.08 -47.99
CA LYS A 228 -60.98 39.59 -47.73
C LYS A 228 -61.97 40.69 -47.33
N PRO A 229 -61.72 41.49 -46.27
CA PRO A 229 -62.63 42.57 -45.88
C PRO A 229 -62.65 43.72 -46.89
N LEU A 230 -61.53 43.97 -47.60
CA LEU A 230 -61.46 45.03 -48.61
C LEU A 230 -62.27 44.69 -49.86
N LYS A 231 -62.22 43.42 -50.30
CA LYS A 231 -63.06 42.88 -51.37
C LYS A 231 -64.54 42.86 -50.98
N SER A 232 -64.84 42.45 -49.74
CA SER A 232 -66.20 42.54 -49.19
C SER A 232 -66.74 43.98 -49.19
N LYS A 233 -65.94 44.97 -48.78
CA LYS A 233 -66.31 46.39 -48.89
C LYS A 233 -66.52 46.83 -50.34
N LEU A 234 -65.63 46.44 -51.25
CA LEU A 234 -65.75 46.77 -52.68
C LEU A 234 -67.02 46.19 -53.31
N ASP A 235 -67.34 44.93 -53.02
CA ASP A 235 -68.57 44.28 -53.47
C ASP A 235 -69.81 45.01 -52.93
N THR A 236 -69.74 45.50 -51.67
CA THR A 236 -70.79 46.34 -51.08
C THR A 236 -70.96 47.67 -51.85
N TYR A 237 -69.86 48.32 -52.23
CA TYR A 237 -69.92 49.55 -53.03
C TYR A 237 -70.39 49.31 -54.47
N HIS A 238 -70.07 48.18 -55.08
CA HIS A 238 -70.60 47.80 -56.40
C HIS A 238 -72.08 47.39 -56.38
N SER A 239 -72.62 47.02 -55.20
CA SER A 239 -74.05 46.73 -55.04
C SER A 239 -74.94 47.97 -54.88
N LEU A 240 -74.36 49.18 -54.77
CA LEU A 240 -75.09 50.45 -54.65
C LEU A 240 -75.24 51.13 -56.03
N PRO A 241 -76.47 51.46 -56.49
CA PRO A 241 -76.67 52.14 -57.76
C PRO A 241 -76.14 53.59 -57.74
N PRO A 242 -75.68 54.15 -58.88
CA PRO A 242 -74.90 55.41 -58.91
C PRO A 242 -75.69 56.70 -58.70
N ASP A 243 -77.01 56.64 -58.51
CA ASP A 243 -77.90 57.81 -58.48
C ASP A 243 -78.78 57.83 -57.22
N ILE A 244 -78.69 58.94 -56.46
CA ILE A 244 -79.37 59.19 -55.18
C ILE A 244 -80.89 59.09 -55.29
N SER A 245 -81.44 59.39 -56.47
CA SER A 245 -82.87 59.29 -56.73
C SER A 245 -83.36 57.83 -56.79
N LEU A 246 -82.57 56.92 -57.35
CA LEU A 246 -82.87 55.48 -57.41
C LEU A 246 -82.72 54.78 -56.05
N ALA A 247 -81.77 55.24 -55.23
CA ALA A 247 -81.55 54.73 -53.88
C ALA A 247 -82.75 54.99 -52.95
N LYS A 248 -83.45 56.13 -53.11
CA LYS A 248 -84.69 56.42 -52.35
C LYS A 248 -85.83 55.47 -52.71
N VAL A 249 -85.94 55.08 -53.99
CA VAL A 249 -86.97 54.12 -54.44
C VAL A 249 -86.68 52.73 -53.87
N ARG A 250 -85.44 52.26 -53.95
CA ARG A 250 -85.02 50.97 -53.35
C ARG A 250 -85.16 50.95 -51.82
N LEU A 251 -84.95 52.08 -51.14
CA LEU A 251 -85.16 52.21 -49.69
C LEU A 251 -86.65 52.10 -49.33
N GLU A 252 -87.54 52.73 -50.10
CA GLU A 252 -88.99 52.64 -49.90
C GLU A 252 -89.54 51.25 -50.25
N GLU A 253 -89.00 50.59 -51.29
CA GLU A 253 -89.32 49.18 -51.61
C GLU A 253 -88.89 48.24 -50.49
N ALA A 254 -87.65 48.38 -49.99
CA ALA A 254 -87.16 47.59 -48.86
C ALA A 254 -87.94 47.88 -47.57
N ARG A 255 -88.37 49.13 -47.33
CA ARG A 255 -89.25 49.49 -46.20
C ARG A 255 -90.61 48.80 -46.29
N ARG A 256 -91.20 48.72 -47.49
CA ARG A 256 -92.45 47.99 -47.72
C ARG A 256 -92.29 46.49 -47.54
N GLU A 257 -91.18 45.91 -48.00
CA GLU A 257 -90.88 44.49 -47.73
C GLU A 257 -90.67 44.21 -46.24
N LEU A 258 -89.99 45.10 -45.51
CA LEU A 258 -89.77 44.98 -44.08
C LEU A 258 -91.10 45.10 -43.32
N GLN A 259 -91.96 46.05 -43.71
CA GLN A 259 -93.31 46.18 -43.15
C GLN A 259 -94.18 44.95 -43.45
N SER A 260 -94.10 44.38 -44.66
CA SER A 260 -94.76 43.11 -45.01
C SER A 260 -94.27 41.93 -44.17
N LEU A 261 -92.95 41.85 -43.91
CA LEU A 261 -92.34 40.80 -43.09
C LEU A 261 -92.66 41.00 -41.59
N GLU A 262 -92.70 42.24 -41.10
CA GLU A 262 -93.14 42.57 -39.74
C GLU A 262 -94.63 42.26 -39.55
N GLU A 263 -95.47 42.51 -40.56
CA GLU A 263 -96.88 42.09 -40.59
C GLU A 263 -97.03 40.57 -40.63
N GLN A 264 -96.18 39.85 -41.36
CA GLN A 264 -96.14 38.38 -41.32
C GLN A 264 -95.65 37.86 -39.98
N LEU A 265 -94.68 38.53 -39.34
CA LEU A 265 -94.17 38.19 -38.02
C LEU A 265 -95.24 38.44 -36.95
N THR A 266 -95.94 39.58 -37.00
CA THR A 266 -97.05 39.87 -36.08
C THR A 266 -98.22 38.93 -36.29
N ARG A 267 -98.58 38.57 -37.53
CA ARG A 267 -99.56 37.50 -37.79
C ARG A 267 -99.11 36.14 -37.24
N ASN A 268 -97.83 35.78 -37.37
CA ASN A 268 -97.29 34.55 -36.79
C ASN A 268 -97.28 34.59 -35.26
N ILE A 269 -96.98 35.74 -34.64
CA ILE A 269 -96.99 35.92 -33.19
C ILE A 269 -98.43 35.90 -32.64
N ASP A 270 -99.38 36.55 -33.30
CA ASP A 270 -100.81 36.53 -32.94
C ASP A 270 -101.42 35.13 -33.11
N SER A 271 -100.95 34.34 -34.10
CA SER A 271 -101.35 32.93 -34.25
C SER A 271 -100.81 32.00 -33.15
N MET A 272 -99.78 32.43 -32.40
CA MET A 272 -99.24 31.71 -31.25
C MET A 272 -99.82 32.17 -29.89
N HIS A 273 -100.75 33.13 -29.85
CA HIS A 273 -101.42 33.59 -28.62
C HIS A 273 -102.94 33.26 -28.58
N SER A 274 -103.45 32.46 -29.53
CA SER A 274 -104.82 31.93 -29.55
C SER A 274 -104.88 30.38 -29.52
N MET A 275 -103.84 29.73 -28.97
CA MET A 275 -103.83 28.34 -28.49
C MET A 275 -103.34 28.32 -27.04
#